data_AF-A0A5B8XPP6-F1
#
_entry.id   AF-A0A5B8XPP6-F1
#
_cell.length_a   1.000
_cell.length_b   1.000
_cell.length_c   1.000
_cell.angle_alpha   90.00
_cell.angle_beta   90.00
_cell.angle_gamma   90.00
#
_symmetry.space_group_name_H-M   'P 1'
#
loop_
_entity.id
_entity.type
_entity.pdbx_description
1 polymer ?
#
loop_
_entity_poly.entity_id
_entity_poly.type
_entity_poly.pdbx_seq_one_letter_code
_entity_poly.pdbx_strand_id
1 'polypeptide(L)'
;MIRLAKLLLLFGLSGFAVSCTATGVDSVGASCASDSDCESDLVCRQAFCALAETKTFDLGFRLIPSNDSPLQPQTLPTSPVTNDEPVSIALTPSVRASGRVLFVNDQNQVRSDGPLGILSFRKTSGISTPSKQVRLDSDSRYDVLLLPGTYQVNFVPDDPQTPPRTWRDLELSLDTDPQLTVPARQITVSGTILDAGLPLRSAGLATASVVAVAEDGTASTSDSTDDSGNFQIQITPAEKTYGLRVSTTENVGTTIDIERALECDISRCRNLLGADDQFLVQLESLLGERIATQIELVGDLEDLRGATLELQADFSWGSINQRVQVTNSARLEFLLPLGSWQATLRPTQDSGLSALESLIDVSPDSAIHDLEPNPRIGAQLRLVSSEMPLAGARVEVRKTQNEAESIVLTTDDNGELELLLDEASNYRILVTPGTSDLPRSLLVASSAELEAATEIEVPLGAAIWGYVLEAPSSDNDWVGSADVTVQATQELSGEQLTVGEANTRADGYFRMLVPAAPITLR
;
A
#
# COMPACT_ATOMS: atom_id res chain seq x y z
N MET A 1 55.72 -5.01 45.96
CA MET A 1 55.98 -6.14 45.04
C MET A 1 54.90 -6.11 43.96
N ILE A 2 55.21 -5.50 42.81
CA ILE A 2 55.33 -6.14 41.47
C ILE A 2 53.93 -6.55 40.95
N ARG A 3 53.22 -5.67 40.21
CA ARG A 3 53.23 -5.44 38.74
C ARG A 3 52.82 -6.65 37.89
N LEU A 4 51.65 -6.56 37.26
CA LEU A 4 51.28 -6.96 35.88
C LEU A 4 49.90 -6.30 35.61
N ALA A 5 49.64 -5.33 34.71
CA ALA A 5 50.09 -4.97 33.37
C ALA A 5 49.55 -5.87 32.23
N LYS A 6 48.40 -5.46 31.66
CA LYS A 6 47.86 -5.61 30.28
C LYS A 6 46.70 -4.61 30.23
N LEU A 7 46.67 -3.46 29.53
CA LEU A 7 47.04 -3.03 28.18
C LEU A 7 46.37 -3.83 27.05
N LEU A 8 45.29 -3.26 26.51
CA LEU A 8 44.81 -3.19 25.10
C LEU A 8 43.33 -2.76 25.14
N LEU A 9 42.72 -2.04 24.20
CA LEU A 9 43.10 -1.04 23.19
C LEU A 9 41.75 -0.39 22.77
N LEU A 10 41.79 0.86 22.29
CA LEU A 10 40.64 1.66 21.86
C LEU A 10 39.70 0.93 20.88
N PHE A 11 38.39 1.21 20.95
CA PHE A 11 37.65 1.79 19.83
C PHE A 11 36.42 2.54 20.35
N GLY A 12 36.34 3.83 19.99
CA GLY A 12 35.17 4.66 20.25
C GLY A 12 34.01 4.26 19.34
N LEU A 13 32.83 4.17 19.93
CA LEU A 13 31.56 4.26 19.21
C LEU A 13 30.81 5.45 19.80
N SER A 14 31.12 6.62 19.24
CA SER A 14 30.17 7.72 19.17
C SER A 14 28.99 7.22 18.36
N GLY A 15 27.93 6.80 19.05
CA GLY A 15 26.63 6.59 18.42
C GLY A 15 26.14 7.94 17.92
N PHE A 16 26.32 8.20 16.63
CA PHE A 16 25.49 9.15 15.90
C PHE A 16 24.05 8.66 16.05
N ALA A 17 23.31 9.28 16.97
CA ALA A 17 21.88 9.37 16.80
C ALA A 17 21.70 10.19 15.52
N VAL A 18 21.38 9.52 14.42
CA VAL A 18 20.75 10.17 13.27
C VAL A 18 19.36 10.56 13.78
N SER A 19 19.30 11.71 14.44
CA SER A 19 18.10 12.50 14.46
C SER A 19 17.79 12.78 13.00
N CYS A 20 16.75 12.13 12.47
CA CYS A 20 16.00 12.68 11.35
C CYS A 20 15.39 13.98 11.86
N THR A 21 16.21 15.03 11.95
CA THR A 21 15.72 16.39 11.79
C THR A 21 15.10 16.37 10.41
N ALA A 22 13.77 16.35 10.35
CA ALA A 22 13.08 16.93 9.21
C ALA A 22 13.76 18.28 9.02
N THR A 23 14.62 18.38 7.99
CA THR A 23 15.04 19.68 7.51
C THR A 23 13.73 20.34 7.16
N GLY A 24 13.31 21.27 8.02
CA GLY A 24 12.27 22.21 7.68
C GLY A 24 12.63 22.67 6.28
N VAL A 25 11.68 22.52 5.36
CA VAL A 25 11.77 23.18 4.07
C VAL A 25 11.73 24.65 4.42
N ASP A 26 12.91 25.19 4.74
CA ASP A 26 13.14 26.61 4.94
C ASP A 26 12.52 27.27 3.72
N SER A 27 11.62 28.20 4.01
CA SER A 27 10.86 29.00 3.05
C SER A 27 11.57 29.06 1.70
N VAL A 28 11.00 28.42 0.67
CA VAL A 28 11.49 28.49 -0.71
C VAL A 28 11.87 29.94 -0.97
N GLY A 29 13.19 30.18 -1.10
CA GLY A 29 13.73 31.50 -1.33
C GLY A 29 12.99 32.12 -2.52
N ALA A 30 12.61 33.38 -2.40
CA ALA A 30 12.09 34.12 -3.54
C ALA A 30 13.07 33.95 -4.72
N SER A 31 12.65 33.33 -5.82
CA SER A 31 13.49 33.19 -7.01
C SER A 31 13.53 34.47 -7.84
N CYS A 32 12.63 35.41 -7.57
CA CYS A 32 12.62 36.74 -8.15
C CYS A 32 12.05 37.78 -7.18
N ALA A 33 12.48 39.04 -7.33
CA ALA A 33 11.87 40.21 -6.70
C ALA A 33 11.14 41.10 -7.72
N SER A 34 11.49 40.96 -9.01
CA SER A 34 10.98 41.73 -10.13
C SER A 34 11.03 40.92 -11.43
N ASP A 35 10.27 41.33 -12.45
CA ASP A 35 10.24 40.63 -13.75
C ASP A 35 11.61 40.55 -14.42
N SER A 36 12.53 41.49 -14.13
CA SER A 36 13.90 41.45 -14.68
C SER A 36 14.78 40.34 -14.10
N ASP A 37 14.34 39.70 -13.00
CA ASP A 37 15.06 38.55 -12.41
C ASP A 37 14.69 37.23 -13.12
N CYS A 38 13.68 37.27 -14.00
CA CYS A 38 13.16 36.10 -14.70
C CYS A 38 13.68 36.01 -16.14
N GLU A 39 13.94 34.78 -16.59
CA GLU A 39 14.39 34.52 -17.96
C GLU A 39 13.23 34.62 -18.97
N SER A 40 13.53 35.20 -20.13
CA SER A 40 12.68 35.18 -21.32
C SER A 40 11.26 35.75 -21.07
N ASP A 41 10.21 34.95 -21.33
CA ASP A 41 8.79 35.35 -21.26
C ASP A 41 8.16 35.11 -19.87
N LEU A 42 8.98 34.84 -18.85
CA LEU A 42 8.53 34.66 -17.48
C LEU A 42 8.39 36.00 -16.75
N VAL A 43 7.44 36.08 -15.82
CA VAL A 43 7.24 37.24 -14.95
C VAL A 43 7.35 36.83 -13.49
N CYS A 44 7.73 37.78 -12.64
CA CYS A 44 7.84 37.53 -11.23
C CYS A 44 6.47 37.58 -10.55
N ARG A 45 5.86 36.42 -10.36
CA ARG A 45 4.56 36.26 -9.69
C ARG A 45 4.76 35.61 -8.34
N GLN A 46 4.38 36.33 -7.28
CA GLN A 46 4.51 35.84 -5.90
C GLN A 46 5.93 35.35 -5.57
N ALA A 47 6.95 36.00 -6.13
CA ALA A 47 8.36 35.65 -6.00
C ALA A 47 8.79 34.33 -6.65
N PHE A 48 8.04 33.86 -7.66
CA PHE A 48 8.44 32.83 -8.60
C PHE A 48 8.47 33.37 -10.02
N CYS A 49 9.43 32.91 -10.81
CA CYS A 49 9.37 33.10 -12.26
C CYS A 49 8.37 32.12 -12.86
N ALA A 50 7.25 32.64 -13.34
CA ALA A 50 6.13 31.87 -13.85
C ALA A 50 5.55 32.51 -15.13
N LEU A 51 4.74 31.74 -15.86
CA LEU A 51 4.07 32.27 -17.05
C LEU A 51 3.19 33.49 -16.73
N ALA A 52 3.24 34.50 -17.60
CA ALA A 52 2.42 35.71 -17.47
C ALA A 52 0.94 35.49 -17.78
N GLU A 53 0.60 34.43 -18.53
CA GLU A 53 -0.76 34.13 -18.96
C GLU A 53 -1.64 33.64 -17.80
N THR A 54 -2.89 34.12 -17.75
CA THR A 54 -3.90 33.53 -16.85
C THR A 54 -4.29 32.16 -17.36
N LYS A 55 -4.17 31.14 -16.50
CA LYS A 55 -4.59 29.76 -16.79
C LYS A 55 -5.50 29.24 -15.70
N THR A 56 -6.42 28.37 -16.10
CA THR A 56 -7.30 27.61 -15.19
C THR A 56 -6.79 26.18 -15.08
N PHE A 57 -6.77 25.65 -13.86
CA PHE A 57 -6.31 24.33 -13.50
C PHE A 57 -7.42 23.60 -12.74
N ASP A 58 -7.64 22.32 -13.03
CA ASP A 58 -8.51 21.48 -12.21
C ASP A 58 -7.66 20.82 -11.11
N LEU A 59 -7.71 21.38 -9.90
CA LEU A 59 -6.88 20.96 -8.76
C LEU A 59 -7.72 20.52 -7.56
N GLY A 60 -7.38 19.38 -6.98
CA GLY A 60 -7.72 19.01 -5.61
C GLY A 60 -6.65 19.51 -4.63
N PHE A 61 -6.93 19.44 -3.34
CA PHE A 61 -5.98 19.88 -2.31
C PHE A 61 -5.92 18.89 -1.16
N ARG A 62 -4.72 18.49 -0.76
CA ARG A 62 -4.48 17.76 0.49
C ARG A 62 -3.81 18.69 1.49
N LEU A 63 -4.41 18.78 2.67
CA LEU A 63 -4.01 19.66 3.76
C LEU A 63 -3.48 18.80 4.89
N ILE A 64 -2.24 19.02 5.31
CA ILE A 64 -1.56 18.24 6.34
C ILE A 64 -1.12 19.22 7.43
N PRO A 65 -1.92 19.40 8.49
CA PRO A 65 -1.53 20.22 9.63
C PRO A 65 -0.27 19.67 10.33
N SER A 66 0.46 20.55 11.02
CA SER A 66 1.56 20.15 11.89
C SER A 66 1.10 19.17 12.98
N ASN A 67 2.02 18.33 13.47
CA ASN A 67 1.71 17.29 14.48
C ASN A 67 1.18 17.86 15.81
N ASP A 68 1.46 19.14 16.10
CA ASP A 68 0.99 19.83 17.31
C ASP A 68 -0.39 20.48 17.14
N SER A 69 -0.92 20.51 15.90
CA SER A 69 -2.24 21.07 15.60
C SER A 69 -3.36 20.10 16.02
N PRO A 70 -4.48 20.59 16.59
CA PRO A 70 -5.67 19.76 16.84
C PRO A 70 -6.40 19.37 15.54
N LEU A 71 -6.07 20.01 14.42
CA LEU A 71 -6.66 19.78 13.11
C LEU A 71 -6.25 18.41 12.55
N GLN A 72 -7.15 17.77 11.82
CA GLN A 72 -6.85 16.52 11.11
C GLN A 72 -6.50 16.80 9.64
N PRO A 73 -5.65 15.97 9.02
CA PRO A 73 -5.41 16.04 7.57
C PRO A 73 -6.71 15.91 6.77
N GLN A 74 -6.87 16.71 5.71
CA GLN A 74 -8.08 16.75 4.89
C GLN A 74 -7.73 16.70 3.40
N THR A 75 -8.54 16.01 2.61
CA THR A 75 -8.44 16.01 1.14
C THR A 75 -9.69 16.62 0.54
N LEU A 76 -9.52 17.65 -0.28
CA LEU A 76 -10.60 18.36 -0.95
C LEU A 76 -10.74 17.88 -2.40
N PRO A 77 -11.98 17.84 -2.92
CA PRO A 77 -12.23 17.43 -4.29
C PRO A 77 -11.62 18.42 -5.28
N THR A 78 -11.45 17.96 -6.51
CA THR A 78 -10.96 18.78 -7.61
C THR A 78 -11.89 19.95 -7.90
N SER A 79 -11.32 21.13 -8.08
CA SER A 79 -12.02 22.37 -8.39
C SER A 79 -11.21 23.25 -9.35
N PRO A 80 -11.85 24.07 -10.18
CA PRO A 80 -11.15 25.00 -11.06
C PRO A 80 -10.47 26.10 -10.24
N VAL A 81 -9.16 26.28 -10.46
CA VAL A 81 -8.28 27.26 -9.81
C VAL A 81 -7.60 28.08 -10.88
N THR A 82 -7.49 29.40 -10.71
CA THR A 82 -6.69 30.25 -11.60
C THR A 82 -5.42 30.74 -10.92
N ASN A 83 -4.40 31.12 -11.69
CA ASN A 83 -3.14 31.67 -11.17
C ASN A 83 -3.17 33.20 -10.94
N ASP A 84 -4.31 33.85 -11.14
CA ASP A 84 -4.52 35.29 -10.89
C ASP A 84 -5.43 35.58 -9.69
N GLU A 85 -6.22 34.60 -9.23
CA GLU A 85 -7.09 34.74 -8.06
C GLU A 85 -6.59 33.88 -6.86
N PRO A 86 -6.78 34.34 -5.61
CA PRO A 86 -6.46 33.54 -4.44
C PRO A 86 -7.41 32.36 -4.25
N VAL A 87 -6.85 31.20 -3.91
CA VAL A 87 -7.62 30.05 -3.42
C VAL A 87 -7.94 30.24 -1.94
N SER A 88 -9.21 30.14 -1.56
CA SER A 88 -9.63 30.18 -0.14
C SER A 88 -10.10 28.80 0.30
N ILE A 89 -9.40 28.20 1.26
CA ILE A 89 -9.64 26.84 1.73
C ILE A 89 -10.11 26.88 3.18
N ALA A 90 -11.35 26.50 3.44
CA ALA A 90 -11.88 26.38 4.80
C ALA A 90 -11.69 24.96 5.35
N LEU A 91 -11.05 24.84 6.51
CA LEU A 91 -10.86 23.56 7.20
C LEU A 91 -12.13 23.12 7.92
N THR A 92 -12.48 21.85 7.78
CA THR A 92 -13.56 21.24 8.56
C THR A 92 -13.08 21.03 9.99
N PRO A 93 -13.83 21.48 11.02
CA PRO A 93 -13.46 21.24 12.41
C PRO A 93 -13.55 19.75 12.76
N SER A 94 -12.69 19.32 13.69
CA SER A 94 -12.72 17.95 14.19
C SER A 94 -13.80 17.78 15.27
N VAL A 95 -14.35 16.57 15.37
CA VAL A 95 -15.25 16.11 16.42
C VAL A 95 -14.51 15.15 17.36
N ARG A 96 -14.88 15.17 18.64
CA ARG A 96 -14.31 14.30 19.66
C ARG A 96 -15.15 13.03 19.82
N ALA A 97 -14.54 11.88 19.58
CA ALA A 97 -15.12 10.58 19.93
C ALA A 97 -14.41 10.07 21.18
N SER A 98 -15.15 9.93 22.28
CA SER A 98 -14.59 9.47 23.55
C SER A 98 -15.52 8.46 24.21
N GLY A 99 -15.04 7.27 24.56
CA GLY A 99 -15.89 6.25 25.17
C GLY A 99 -15.15 5.10 25.79
N ARG A 100 -15.80 3.93 25.90
CA ARG A 100 -15.24 2.69 26.47
C ARG A 100 -15.41 1.49 25.55
N VAL A 101 -14.42 0.59 25.58
CA VAL A 101 -14.52 -0.76 25.03
C VAL A 101 -14.86 -1.72 26.17
N LEU A 102 -15.93 -2.49 26.07
CA LEU A 102 -16.43 -3.36 27.14
C LEU A 102 -16.55 -4.81 26.69
N PHE A 103 -16.36 -5.75 27.61
CA PHE A 103 -16.61 -7.16 27.30
C PHE A 103 -18.09 -7.49 27.23
N VAL A 104 -18.44 -8.46 26.38
CA VAL A 104 -19.75 -9.09 26.31
C VAL A 104 -19.58 -10.60 26.49
N ASN A 105 -20.36 -11.20 27.38
CA ASN A 105 -20.32 -12.65 27.62
C ASN A 105 -21.17 -13.43 26.60
N ASP A 106 -21.11 -14.77 26.70
CA ASP A 106 -21.84 -15.70 25.82
C ASP A 106 -23.39 -15.56 25.91
N GLN A 107 -23.89 -14.78 26.89
CA GLN A 107 -25.31 -14.44 27.07
C GLN A 107 -25.64 -13.01 26.61
N ASN A 108 -24.73 -12.37 25.88
CA ASN A 108 -24.84 -10.99 25.40
C ASN A 108 -24.96 -9.93 26.51
N GLN A 109 -24.45 -10.22 27.71
CA GLN A 109 -24.42 -9.27 28.83
C GLN A 109 -23.11 -8.48 28.84
N VAL A 110 -23.22 -7.15 28.94
CA VAL A 110 -22.08 -6.24 29.01
C VAL A 110 -21.46 -6.27 30.41
N ARG A 111 -20.14 -6.43 30.48
CA ARG A 111 -19.36 -6.33 31.72
C ARG A 111 -18.88 -4.90 31.95
N SER A 112 -18.65 -4.54 33.21
CA SER A 112 -18.13 -3.22 33.60
C SER A 112 -16.63 -3.05 33.33
N ASP A 113 -15.91 -4.16 33.19
CA ASP A 113 -14.52 -4.22 32.77
C ASP A 113 -14.40 -4.43 31.25
N GLY A 114 -13.31 -3.93 30.69
CA GLY A 114 -13.03 -3.95 29.26
C GLY A 114 -11.64 -4.48 28.95
N PRO A 115 -11.38 -4.81 27.67
CA PRO A 115 -10.03 -5.15 27.24
C PRO A 115 -9.14 -3.90 27.12
N LEU A 116 -7.84 -4.12 27.13
CA LEU A 116 -6.85 -3.13 26.68
C LEU A 116 -6.48 -3.40 25.23
N GLY A 117 -6.03 -2.37 24.51
CA GLY A 117 -5.62 -2.51 23.12
C GLY A 117 -5.59 -1.18 22.37
N ILE A 118 -5.65 -1.27 21.05
CA ILE A 118 -5.60 -0.14 20.13
C ILE A 118 -6.86 -0.14 19.27
N LEU A 119 -7.50 1.03 19.15
CA LEU A 119 -8.55 1.28 18.19
C LEU A 119 -7.97 2.00 16.96
N SER A 120 -8.35 1.56 15.77
CA SER A 120 -8.01 2.17 14.49
C SER A 120 -9.28 2.62 13.78
N PHE A 121 -9.43 3.94 13.60
CA PHE A 121 -10.57 4.58 12.95
C PHE A 121 -10.23 4.85 11.48
N ARG A 122 -11.00 4.29 10.56
CA ARG A 122 -10.91 4.52 9.12
C ARG A 122 -12.24 5.09 8.63
N LYS A 123 -12.22 6.29 8.06
CA LYS A 123 -13.44 6.90 7.50
C LYS A 123 -13.88 6.15 6.25
N THR A 124 -15.17 5.84 6.13
CA THR A 124 -15.78 5.09 5.01
C THR A 124 -16.60 5.95 4.06
N SER A 125 -16.90 7.21 4.42
CA SER A 125 -17.68 8.13 3.61
C SER A 125 -17.08 9.54 3.53
N GLY A 126 -17.30 10.23 2.41
CA GLY A 126 -16.89 11.62 2.19
C GLY A 126 -15.38 11.80 1.97
N ILE A 127 -14.83 12.88 2.51
CA ILE A 127 -13.41 13.22 2.42
C ILE A 127 -12.56 12.09 3.02
N SER A 128 -11.71 11.47 2.21
CA SER A 128 -10.76 10.46 2.67
C SER A 128 -9.77 11.08 3.66
N THR A 129 -9.59 10.41 4.81
CA THR A 129 -8.60 10.80 5.82
C THR A 129 -7.71 9.61 6.15
N PRO A 130 -6.42 9.83 6.50
CA PRO A 130 -5.59 8.78 7.07
C PRO A 130 -6.28 8.11 8.27
N SER A 131 -6.03 6.81 8.46
CA SER A 131 -6.55 6.11 9.62
C SER A 131 -5.94 6.65 10.90
N LYS A 132 -6.74 6.85 11.95
CA LYS A 132 -6.26 7.32 13.24
C LYS A 132 -6.26 6.20 14.27
N GLN A 133 -5.16 6.03 14.98
CA GLN A 133 -5.04 5.02 16.03
C GLN A 133 -5.03 5.67 17.41
N VAL A 134 -5.70 5.04 18.38
CA VAL A 134 -5.72 5.46 19.78
C VAL A 134 -5.59 4.24 20.66
N ARG A 135 -4.70 4.32 21.66
CA ARG A 135 -4.54 3.26 22.66
C ARG A 135 -5.56 3.45 23.78
N LEU A 136 -6.18 2.36 24.22
CA LEU A 136 -7.06 2.38 25.37
C LEU A 136 -6.26 2.65 26.65
N ASP A 137 -6.82 3.45 27.54
CA ASP A 137 -6.27 3.64 28.89
C ASP A 137 -6.55 2.43 29.80
N SER A 138 -6.09 2.49 31.06
CA SER A 138 -6.26 1.41 32.04
C SER A 138 -7.71 1.09 32.39
N ASP A 139 -8.66 1.98 32.10
CA ASP A 139 -10.10 1.81 32.32
C ASP A 139 -10.85 1.42 31.03
N SER A 140 -10.09 1.05 29.99
CA SER A 140 -10.54 0.72 28.64
C SER A 140 -11.21 1.90 27.92
N ARG A 141 -10.83 3.14 28.26
CA ARG A 141 -11.36 4.34 27.62
C ARG A 141 -10.51 4.78 26.45
N TYR A 142 -11.13 5.44 25.50
CA TYR A 142 -10.46 6.13 24.40
C TYR A 142 -10.97 7.56 24.28
N ASP A 143 -10.14 8.41 23.67
CA ASP A 143 -10.44 9.80 23.35
C ASP A 143 -9.69 10.18 22.09
N VAL A 144 -10.41 10.56 21.03
CA VAL A 144 -9.83 10.81 19.71
C VAL A 144 -10.57 11.93 18.97
N LEU A 145 -9.82 12.83 18.34
CA LEU A 145 -10.35 13.84 17.42
C LEU A 145 -10.39 13.30 15.99
N LEU A 146 -11.53 13.37 15.33
CA LEU A 146 -11.79 12.84 13.98
C LEU A 146 -12.52 13.90 13.13
N LEU A 147 -12.53 13.78 11.81
CA LEU A 147 -13.44 14.61 11.00
C LEU A 147 -14.87 14.05 11.09
N PRO A 148 -15.91 14.89 10.95
CA PRO A 148 -17.28 14.40 10.88
C PRO A 148 -17.48 13.39 9.73
N GLY A 149 -18.16 12.28 9.98
CA GLY A 149 -18.57 11.29 8.96
C GLY A 149 -18.76 9.88 9.49
N THR A 150 -18.77 8.91 8.58
CA THR A 150 -18.97 7.48 8.89
C THR A 150 -17.63 6.75 8.98
N TYR A 151 -17.46 5.87 9.97
CA TYR A 151 -16.20 5.18 10.27
C TYR A 151 -16.35 3.66 10.37
N GLN A 152 -15.35 2.96 9.87
CA GLN A 152 -14.99 1.62 10.29
C GLN A 152 -13.96 1.73 11.42
N VAL A 153 -14.22 1.05 12.53
CA VAL A 153 -13.34 1.01 13.70
C VAL A 153 -12.84 -0.41 13.90
N ASN A 154 -11.52 -0.60 13.96
CA ASN A 154 -10.89 -1.89 14.21
C ASN A 154 -10.24 -1.89 15.60
N PHE A 155 -10.47 -2.91 16.39
CA PHE A 155 -9.87 -3.12 17.70
C PHE A 155 -8.83 -4.24 17.63
N VAL A 156 -7.60 -3.92 18.05
CA VAL A 156 -6.48 -4.84 18.20
C VAL A 156 -6.17 -4.96 19.70
N PRO A 157 -6.48 -6.09 20.35
CA PRO A 157 -6.27 -6.26 21.78
C PRO A 157 -4.78 -6.43 22.13
N ASP A 158 -4.41 -6.02 23.35
CA ASP A 158 -3.08 -6.31 23.92
C ASP A 158 -2.97 -7.79 24.38
N ASP A 159 -4.09 -8.37 24.86
CA ASP A 159 -4.16 -9.77 25.25
C ASP A 159 -4.54 -10.64 24.04
N PRO A 160 -3.70 -11.59 23.61
CA PRO A 160 -3.98 -12.45 22.46
C PRO A 160 -5.23 -13.32 22.66
N GLN A 161 -5.68 -13.57 23.89
CA GLN A 161 -6.90 -14.33 24.17
C GLN A 161 -8.19 -13.51 23.95
N THR A 162 -8.07 -12.18 23.87
CA THR A 162 -9.20 -11.32 23.52
C THR A 162 -9.38 -11.31 21.99
N PRO A 163 -10.60 -11.49 21.47
CA PRO A 163 -10.82 -11.42 20.02
C PRO A 163 -10.65 -9.98 19.49
N PRO A 164 -9.95 -9.78 18.35
CA PRO A 164 -10.05 -8.53 17.63
C PRO A 164 -11.48 -8.34 17.11
N ARG A 165 -11.89 -7.08 16.93
CA ARG A 165 -13.24 -6.75 16.45
C ARG A 165 -13.24 -5.55 15.51
N THR A 166 -14.13 -5.60 14.52
CA THR A 166 -14.42 -4.48 13.63
C THR A 166 -15.87 -4.03 13.81
N TRP A 167 -16.08 -2.73 13.95
CA TRP A 167 -17.39 -2.07 13.84
C TRP A 167 -17.43 -1.31 12.52
N ARG A 168 -18.49 -1.50 11.73
CA ARG A 168 -18.71 -0.78 10.48
C ARG A 168 -19.78 0.28 10.69
N ASP A 169 -19.73 1.31 9.87
CA ASP A 169 -20.75 2.35 9.77
C ASP A 169 -21.03 3.15 11.05
N LEU A 170 -19.98 3.40 11.86
CA LEU A 170 -20.08 4.26 13.03
C LEU A 170 -20.17 5.73 12.60
N GLU A 171 -21.35 6.33 12.73
CA GLU A 171 -21.57 7.73 12.37
C GLU A 171 -21.14 8.68 13.50
N LEU A 172 -20.23 9.60 13.18
CA LEU A 172 -19.67 10.61 14.09
C LEU A 172 -19.89 11.99 13.47
N SER A 173 -21.01 12.65 13.76
CA SER A 173 -21.35 13.98 13.23
C SER A 173 -21.07 15.12 14.22
N LEU A 174 -20.99 14.80 15.51
CA LEU A 174 -20.74 15.70 16.64
C LEU A 174 -19.89 14.96 17.68
N ASP A 175 -19.51 15.66 18.74
CA ASP A 175 -18.88 15.05 19.90
C ASP A 175 -19.79 13.93 20.46
N THR A 176 -19.26 12.72 20.56
CA THR A 176 -20.03 11.50 20.85
C THR A 176 -19.29 10.55 21.79
N ASP A 177 -20.06 9.71 22.49
CA ASP A 177 -19.55 8.63 23.35
C ASP A 177 -20.06 7.26 22.87
N PRO A 178 -19.46 6.68 21.82
CA PRO A 178 -19.84 5.35 21.36
C PRO A 178 -19.39 4.27 22.34
N GLN A 179 -20.35 3.49 22.83
CA GLN A 179 -20.06 2.28 23.58
C GLN A 179 -19.72 1.14 22.63
N LEU A 180 -18.45 0.72 22.65
CA LEU A 180 -17.93 -0.38 21.83
C LEU A 180 -17.88 -1.66 22.67
N THR A 181 -18.29 -2.80 22.12
CA THR A 181 -18.32 -4.08 22.84
C THR A 181 -17.47 -5.14 22.17
N VAL A 182 -16.83 -6.04 22.90
CA VAL A 182 -16.00 -7.13 22.36
C VAL A 182 -16.36 -8.45 23.07
N PRO A 183 -16.45 -9.59 22.38
CA PRO A 183 -16.69 -10.87 23.06
C PRO A 183 -15.60 -11.18 24.10
N ALA A 184 -15.99 -11.78 25.22
CA ALA A 184 -15.07 -12.05 26.33
C ALA A 184 -14.06 -13.18 26.04
N ARG A 185 -14.31 -14.02 25.02
CA ARG A 185 -13.50 -15.21 24.69
C ARG A 185 -13.53 -15.49 23.19
N GLN A 186 -12.50 -16.18 22.70
CA GLN A 186 -12.46 -16.76 21.36
C GLN A 186 -12.95 -18.22 21.37
N ILE A 187 -13.43 -18.72 20.23
CA ILE A 187 -13.76 -20.13 20.02
C ILE A 187 -12.49 -20.85 19.57
N THR A 188 -12.08 -21.89 20.29
CA THR A 188 -10.95 -22.74 19.89
C THR A 188 -11.41 -23.78 18.88
N VAL A 189 -10.72 -23.88 17.75
CA VAL A 189 -10.90 -24.93 16.75
C VAL A 189 -9.60 -25.72 16.63
N SER A 190 -9.70 -27.03 16.79
CA SER A 190 -8.57 -27.95 16.64
C SER A 190 -8.84 -28.91 15.49
N GLY A 191 -7.78 -29.24 14.75
CA GLY A 191 -7.88 -30.14 13.61
C GLY A 191 -6.57 -30.79 13.23
N THR A 192 -6.63 -31.60 12.18
CA THR A 192 -5.49 -32.32 11.61
C THR A 192 -5.50 -32.17 10.09
N ILE A 193 -4.35 -31.84 9.50
CA ILE A 193 -4.14 -31.78 8.04
C ILE A 193 -3.29 -32.97 7.61
N LEU A 194 -3.81 -33.75 6.69
CA LEU A 194 -3.13 -34.92 6.11
C LEU A 194 -2.82 -34.66 4.64
N ASP A 195 -1.57 -34.90 4.24
CA ASP A 195 -1.15 -34.98 2.84
C ASP A 195 -0.55 -36.36 2.56
N ALA A 196 -1.19 -37.11 1.67
CA ALA A 196 -0.77 -38.44 1.26
C ALA A 196 -0.07 -38.38 -0.10
N GLY A 197 0.95 -37.53 -0.24
CA GLY A 197 1.76 -37.42 -1.47
C GLY A 197 2.48 -38.70 -1.90
N LEU A 198 2.39 -39.81 -1.15
CA LEU A 198 2.91 -41.12 -1.50
C LEU A 198 1.92 -42.23 -1.07
N PRO A 199 1.76 -43.31 -1.86
CA PRO A 199 0.61 -44.24 -1.79
C PRO A 199 0.55 -45.17 -0.56
N LEU A 200 1.29 -44.93 0.53
CA LEU A 200 1.36 -45.89 1.64
C LEU A 200 1.22 -45.34 3.06
N ARG A 201 1.18 -44.02 3.30
CA ARG A 201 0.81 -43.44 4.61
C ARG A 201 0.24 -42.03 4.45
N SER A 202 -0.95 -41.79 4.97
CA SER A 202 -1.44 -40.45 5.32
C SER A 202 -0.52 -39.87 6.40
N ALA A 203 0.50 -39.12 5.96
CA ALA A 203 1.38 -38.41 6.86
C ALA A 203 0.73 -37.08 7.24
N GLY A 204 0.94 -36.66 8.49
CA GLY A 204 0.63 -35.31 8.91
C GLY A 204 1.43 -34.33 8.07
N LEU A 205 0.79 -33.27 7.57
CA LEU A 205 1.51 -32.19 6.90
C LEU A 205 2.16 -31.33 7.99
N ALA A 206 3.45 -31.51 8.25
CA ALA A 206 4.18 -30.81 9.30
C ALA A 206 4.55 -29.36 8.91
N THR A 207 4.65 -28.47 9.89
CA THR A 207 5.11 -27.08 9.75
C THR A 207 4.27 -26.18 8.84
N ALA A 208 3.11 -26.65 8.40
CA ALA A 208 2.17 -25.86 7.62
C ALA A 208 1.50 -24.80 8.49
N SER A 209 1.45 -23.56 8.02
CA SER A 209 0.71 -22.49 8.66
C SER A 209 -0.78 -22.61 8.32
N VAL A 210 -1.64 -22.57 9.32
CA VAL A 210 -3.09 -22.72 9.20
C VAL A 210 -3.78 -21.48 9.75
N VAL A 211 -4.69 -20.89 8.97
CA VAL A 211 -5.53 -19.76 9.39
C VAL A 211 -6.94 -19.89 8.80
N ALA A 212 -7.98 -19.61 9.58
CA ALA A 212 -9.35 -19.52 9.09
C ALA A 212 -9.68 -18.07 8.72
N VAL A 213 -10.31 -17.86 7.56
CA VAL A 213 -10.62 -16.52 7.03
C VAL A 213 -12.09 -16.47 6.62
N ALA A 214 -12.86 -15.53 7.17
CA ALA A 214 -14.24 -15.29 6.79
C ALA A 214 -14.35 -14.47 5.49
N GLU A 215 -15.51 -14.52 4.84
CA GLU A 215 -15.82 -13.77 3.61
C GLU A 215 -15.57 -12.26 3.76
N ASP A 216 -15.78 -11.70 4.97
CA ASP A 216 -15.57 -10.29 5.24
C ASP A 216 -14.11 -9.90 5.57
N GLY A 217 -13.18 -10.85 5.40
CA GLY A 217 -11.75 -10.72 5.65
C GLY A 217 -11.32 -10.94 7.10
N THR A 218 -12.25 -11.23 8.01
CA THR A 218 -11.91 -11.53 9.41
C THR A 218 -11.11 -12.83 9.50
N ALA A 219 -9.90 -12.80 10.04
CA ALA A 219 -9.05 -13.98 10.21
C ALA A 219 -9.03 -14.47 11.68
N SER A 220 -8.80 -15.78 11.86
CA SER A 220 -8.44 -16.39 13.14
C SER A 220 -7.00 -16.07 13.53
N THR A 221 -6.55 -16.56 14.69
CA THR A 221 -5.11 -16.75 14.92
C THR A 221 -4.53 -17.72 13.89
N SER A 222 -3.24 -17.60 13.60
CA SER A 222 -2.50 -18.60 12.82
C SER A 222 -1.82 -19.60 13.76
N ASP A 223 -1.74 -20.86 13.34
CA ASP A 223 -0.95 -21.89 14.03
C ASP A 223 -0.13 -22.70 13.03
N SER A 224 0.97 -23.32 13.48
CA SER A 224 1.78 -24.20 12.65
C SER A 224 1.50 -25.65 13.02
N THR A 225 1.28 -26.50 12.02
CA THR A 225 1.01 -27.91 12.25
C THR A 225 2.22 -28.65 12.84
N ASP A 226 1.95 -29.59 13.74
CA ASP A 226 2.96 -30.52 14.27
C ASP A 226 3.32 -31.65 13.28
N ASP A 227 4.23 -32.55 13.66
CA ASP A 227 4.63 -33.71 12.83
C ASP A 227 3.47 -34.65 12.46
N SER A 228 2.37 -34.61 13.22
CA SER A 228 1.15 -35.37 12.96
C SER A 228 0.10 -34.55 12.18
N GLY A 229 0.42 -33.31 11.80
CA GLY A 229 -0.47 -32.42 11.07
C GLY A 229 -1.48 -31.70 11.96
N ASN A 230 -1.39 -31.79 13.29
CA ASN A 230 -2.35 -31.18 14.19
C ASN A 230 -2.13 -29.68 14.33
N PHE A 231 -3.22 -28.92 14.45
CA PHE A 231 -3.20 -27.48 14.69
C PHE A 231 -4.32 -27.07 15.66
N GLN A 232 -4.19 -25.88 16.23
CA GLN A 232 -5.19 -25.22 17.06
C GLN A 232 -5.23 -23.72 16.79
N ILE A 233 -6.35 -23.27 16.21
CA ILE A 233 -6.61 -21.85 15.93
C ILE A 233 -7.73 -21.30 16.80
N GLN A 234 -7.76 -19.99 16.99
CA GLN A 234 -8.78 -19.30 17.77
C GLN A 234 -9.57 -18.33 16.88
N ILE A 235 -10.90 -18.46 16.91
CA ILE A 235 -11.84 -17.75 16.03
C ILE A 235 -12.65 -16.75 16.87
N THR A 236 -12.81 -15.52 16.35
CA THR A 236 -13.71 -14.54 16.95
C THR A 236 -15.16 -15.02 16.86
N PRO A 237 -15.91 -15.11 17.98
CA PRO A 237 -17.28 -15.59 17.95
C PRO A 237 -18.19 -14.67 17.13
N ALA A 238 -18.79 -15.20 16.08
CA ALA A 238 -19.72 -14.52 15.20
C ALA A 238 -20.50 -15.54 14.37
N GLU A 239 -21.71 -15.17 13.94
CA GLU A 239 -22.48 -15.95 12.96
C GLU A 239 -21.88 -15.78 11.57
N LYS A 240 -20.93 -16.65 11.20
CA LYS A 240 -20.15 -16.55 9.96
C LYS A 240 -19.72 -17.91 9.43
N THR A 241 -19.50 -17.97 8.12
CA THR A 241 -18.75 -19.07 7.49
C THR A 241 -17.29 -18.65 7.32
N TYR A 242 -16.36 -19.56 7.61
CA TYR A 242 -14.93 -19.36 7.41
C TYR A 242 -14.39 -20.38 6.41
N GLY A 243 -13.53 -19.90 5.52
CA GLY A 243 -12.60 -20.74 4.77
C GLY A 243 -11.37 -21.08 5.60
N LEU A 244 -10.55 -21.99 5.10
CA LEU A 244 -9.27 -22.38 5.69
C LEU A 244 -8.14 -22.17 4.69
N ARG A 245 -7.13 -21.40 5.08
CA ARG A 245 -5.89 -21.20 4.34
C ARG A 245 -4.78 -22.03 4.98
N VAL A 246 -4.13 -22.86 4.17
CA VAL A 246 -3.01 -23.72 4.56
C VAL A 246 -1.80 -23.35 3.72
N SER A 247 -0.71 -22.91 4.34
CA SER A 247 0.52 -22.51 3.64
C SER A 247 1.72 -23.33 4.07
N THR A 248 2.53 -23.80 3.13
CA THR A 248 3.80 -24.52 3.37
C THR A 248 4.96 -23.80 2.69
N THR A 249 6.16 -23.96 3.24
CA THR A 249 7.39 -23.31 2.73
C THR A 249 8.43 -24.32 2.24
N GLU A 250 8.10 -25.61 2.16
CA GLU A 250 9.06 -26.63 1.72
C GLU A 250 9.30 -26.56 0.21
N ASN A 251 10.48 -26.04 -0.19
CA ASN A 251 11.01 -25.92 -1.57
C ASN A 251 10.21 -25.03 -2.55
N VAL A 252 8.89 -25.17 -2.58
CA VAL A 252 7.93 -24.36 -3.34
C VAL A 252 6.91 -23.85 -2.33
N GLY A 253 6.78 -22.52 -2.20
CA GLY A 253 5.78 -21.93 -1.32
C GLY A 253 4.39 -22.29 -1.83
N THR A 254 3.66 -23.15 -1.13
CA THR A 254 2.32 -23.60 -1.54
C THR A 254 1.29 -23.03 -0.59
N THR A 255 0.23 -22.42 -1.12
CA THR A 255 -0.93 -21.97 -0.36
C THR A 255 -2.18 -22.62 -0.94
N ILE A 256 -2.99 -23.23 -0.07
CA ILE A 256 -4.25 -23.87 -0.41
C ILE A 256 -5.34 -23.12 0.37
N ASP A 257 -6.27 -22.52 -0.37
CA ASP A 257 -7.42 -21.82 0.17
C ASP A 257 -8.66 -22.68 -0.03
N ILE A 258 -9.28 -23.12 1.07
CA ILE A 258 -10.56 -23.84 1.07
C ILE A 258 -11.64 -22.83 1.43
N GLU A 259 -12.55 -22.51 0.51
CA GLU A 259 -13.51 -21.39 0.69
C GLU A 259 -14.47 -21.59 1.86
N ARG A 260 -14.86 -22.84 2.14
CA ARG A 260 -15.88 -23.16 3.14
C ARG A 260 -15.47 -24.36 3.99
N ALA A 261 -14.86 -24.06 5.12
CA ALA A 261 -14.35 -25.08 6.04
C ALA A 261 -15.17 -25.15 7.35
N LEU A 262 -15.61 -24.00 7.87
CA LEU A 262 -16.25 -23.90 9.17
C LEU A 262 -17.51 -23.03 9.10
N GLU A 263 -18.54 -23.37 9.87
CA GLU A 263 -19.71 -22.53 10.13
C GLU A 263 -19.79 -22.26 11.63
N CYS A 264 -19.61 -21.01 12.04
CA CYS A 264 -19.60 -20.60 13.44
C CYS A 264 -20.86 -19.83 13.81
N ASP A 265 -21.29 -20.00 15.05
CA ASP A 265 -22.20 -19.13 15.78
C ASP A 265 -21.45 -18.41 16.91
N ILE A 266 -22.15 -17.64 17.76
CA ILE A 266 -21.54 -16.91 18.87
C ILE A 266 -20.91 -17.79 19.97
N SER A 267 -21.12 -19.10 19.91
CA SER A 267 -20.74 -20.05 20.96
C SER A 267 -19.90 -21.24 20.48
N ARG A 268 -20.00 -21.62 19.21
CA ARG A 268 -19.31 -22.79 18.65
C ARG A 268 -19.08 -22.68 17.15
N CYS A 269 -18.16 -23.51 16.64
CA CYS A 269 -17.94 -23.71 15.21
C CYS A 269 -18.23 -25.17 14.83
N ARG A 270 -18.92 -25.37 13.70
CA ARG A 270 -19.18 -26.67 13.09
C ARG A 270 -18.25 -26.88 11.90
N ASN A 271 -17.65 -28.07 11.82
CA ASN A 271 -16.89 -28.51 10.65
C ASN A 271 -17.83 -28.73 9.44
N LEU A 272 -17.48 -28.22 8.28
CA LEU A 272 -18.20 -28.44 7.01
C LEU A 272 -17.50 -29.47 6.09
N LEU A 273 -16.26 -29.85 6.40
CA LEU A 273 -15.44 -30.74 5.57
C LEU A 273 -15.57 -32.23 5.95
N GLY A 274 -16.25 -32.55 7.06
CA GLY A 274 -16.35 -33.92 7.57
C GLY A 274 -17.60 -34.17 8.43
N ALA A 275 -17.79 -35.43 8.81
CA ALA A 275 -18.97 -35.87 9.58
C ALA A 275 -18.81 -35.73 11.11
N ASP A 276 -17.58 -35.56 11.61
CA ASP A 276 -17.25 -35.57 13.03
C ASP A 276 -16.89 -34.17 13.57
N ASP A 277 -16.99 -34.01 14.90
CA ASP A 277 -16.55 -32.83 15.65
C ASP A 277 -15.03 -32.60 15.59
N GLN A 278 -14.26 -33.57 15.07
CA GLN A 278 -12.84 -33.41 14.80
C GLN A 278 -12.64 -32.89 13.37
N PHE A 279 -11.96 -31.75 13.27
CA PHE A 279 -11.69 -31.11 12.00
C PHE A 279 -10.56 -31.85 11.26
N LEU A 280 -10.90 -32.73 10.33
CA LEU A 280 -9.93 -33.50 9.54
C LEU A 280 -9.93 -33.02 8.08
N VAL A 281 -8.78 -32.51 7.61
CA VAL A 281 -8.57 -32.12 6.21
C VAL A 281 -7.69 -33.14 5.52
N GLN A 282 -8.27 -33.90 4.59
CA GLN A 282 -7.52 -34.82 3.73
C GLN A 282 -7.26 -34.14 2.38
N LEU A 283 -6.08 -33.56 2.21
CA LEU A 283 -5.77 -32.79 1.00
C LEU A 283 -5.90 -33.66 -0.25
N GLU A 284 -5.50 -34.93 -0.24
CA GLU A 284 -5.67 -35.83 -1.39
C GLU A 284 -7.14 -35.96 -1.86
N SER A 285 -8.09 -36.02 -0.93
CA SER A 285 -9.52 -36.11 -1.27
C SER A 285 -10.07 -34.83 -1.88
N LEU A 286 -9.48 -33.67 -1.53
CA LEU A 286 -9.86 -32.36 -2.05
C LEU A 286 -9.17 -32.07 -3.39
N LEU A 287 -7.86 -32.29 -3.44
CA LEU A 287 -6.99 -31.99 -4.56
C LEU A 287 -7.15 -32.98 -5.72
N GLY A 288 -7.58 -34.21 -5.44
CA GLY A 288 -7.68 -35.27 -6.43
C GLY A 288 -6.31 -35.79 -6.89
N GLU A 289 -6.28 -36.35 -8.11
CA GLU A 289 -5.04 -36.84 -8.72
C GLU A 289 -4.10 -35.68 -9.05
N ARG A 290 -2.84 -35.80 -8.61
CA ARG A 290 -1.78 -34.85 -8.90
C ARG A 290 -0.75 -35.49 -9.82
N ILE A 291 -0.26 -34.75 -10.79
CA ILE A 291 0.76 -35.20 -11.73
C ILE A 291 2.01 -34.34 -11.63
N ALA A 292 3.16 -34.92 -11.93
CA ALA A 292 4.41 -34.19 -12.04
C ALA A 292 4.39 -33.37 -13.34
N THR A 293 4.38 -32.05 -13.21
CA THR A 293 4.35 -31.09 -14.32
C THR A 293 5.66 -30.34 -14.36
N GLN A 294 6.31 -30.33 -15.52
CA GLN A 294 7.54 -29.58 -15.73
C GLN A 294 7.21 -28.25 -16.43
N ILE A 295 7.78 -27.18 -15.93
CA ILE A 295 7.74 -25.86 -16.57
C ILE A 295 9.16 -25.51 -16.99
N GLU A 296 9.34 -25.25 -18.27
CA GLU A 296 10.61 -24.88 -18.87
C GLU A 296 10.59 -23.38 -19.23
N LEU A 297 11.47 -22.61 -18.62
CA LEU A 297 11.63 -21.20 -18.87
C LEU A 297 12.56 -21.02 -20.07
N VAL A 298 12.04 -20.46 -21.15
CA VAL A 298 12.78 -20.24 -22.40
C VAL A 298 13.40 -18.84 -22.35
N GLY A 299 14.73 -18.76 -22.44
CA GLY A 299 15.46 -17.49 -22.40
C GLY A 299 16.88 -17.64 -21.84
N ASP A 300 17.57 -16.51 -21.65
CA ASP A 300 18.85 -16.50 -20.93
C ASP A 300 18.59 -16.74 -19.43
N LEU A 301 19.23 -17.77 -18.88
CA LEU A 301 19.08 -18.12 -17.47
C LEU A 301 19.66 -17.04 -16.55
N GLU A 302 20.62 -16.24 -17.01
CA GLU A 302 21.15 -15.12 -16.21
C GLU A 302 20.08 -14.05 -15.97
N ASP A 303 19.28 -13.72 -16.99
CA ASP A 303 18.16 -12.78 -16.89
C ASP A 303 16.99 -13.33 -16.05
N LEU A 304 16.84 -14.65 -16.00
CA LEU A 304 15.79 -15.34 -15.24
C LEU A 304 16.18 -15.62 -13.79
N ARG A 305 17.46 -15.51 -13.41
CA ARG A 305 17.90 -15.78 -12.03
C ARG A 305 17.28 -14.77 -11.07
N GLY A 306 16.62 -15.28 -10.03
CA GLY A 306 15.89 -14.47 -9.05
C GLY A 306 14.46 -14.10 -9.49
N ALA A 307 14.05 -14.45 -10.71
CA ALA A 307 12.66 -14.33 -11.13
C ALA A 307 11.74 -15.15 -10.22
N THR A 308 10.48 -14.73 -10.08
CA THR A 308 9.47 -15.47 -9.33
C THR A 308 8.46 -16.06 -10.30
N LEU A 309 8.25 -17.36 -10.25
CA LEU A 309 7.15 -18.03 -10.95
C LEU A 309 6.03 -18.33 -9.95
N GLU A 310 4.83 -17.91 -10.27
CA GLU A 310 3.60 -18.14 -9.51
C GLU A 310 2.61 -18.92 -10.37
N LEU A 311 2.04 -20.00 -9.83
CA LEU A 311 1.03 -20.82 -10.46
C LEU A 311 -0.23 -20.77 -9.62
N GLN A 312 -1.35 -20.36 -10.20
CA GLN A 312 -2.64 -20.26 -9.52
C GLN A 312 -3.70 -21.06 -10.26
N ALA A 313 -4.53 -21.80 -9.52
CA ALA A 313 -5.73 -22.44 -10.06
C ALA A 313 -6.90 -22.35 -9.09
N ASP A 314 -8.09 -22.14 -9.64
CA ASP A 314 -9.35 -22.13 -8.91
C ASP A 314 -10.12 -23.43 -9.18
N PHE A 315 -10.64 -24.02 -8.11
CA PHE A 315 -11.41 -25.25 -8.08
C PHE A 315 -12.77 -24.98 -7.42
N SER A 316 -13.70 -25.93 -7.53
CA SER A 316 -15.05 -25.78 -6.94
C SER A 316 -15.06 -25.70 -5.40
N TRP A 317 -13.96 -26.06 -4.75
CA TRP A 317 -13.81 -26.04 -3.29
C TRP A 317 -12.93 -24.87 -2.79
N GLY A 318 -12.27 -24.15 -3.70
CA GLY A 318 -11.36 -23.05 -3.39
C GLY A 318 -10.18 -22.98 -4.35
N SER A 319 -9.01 -22.50 -3.93
CA SER A 319 -7.89 -22.22 -4.84
C SER A 319 -6.54 -22.73 -4.33
N ILE A 320 -5.59 -22.84 -5.25
CA ILE A 320 -4.21 -23.20 -4.96
C ILE A 320 -3.29 -22.17 -5.59
N ASN A 321 -2.26 -21.77 -4.85
CA ASN A 321 -1.19 -20.92 -5.32
C ASN A 321 0.16 -21.58 -4.99
N GLN A 322 1.01 -21.77 -5.99
CA GLN A 322 2.38 -22.22 -5.81
C GLN A 322 3.35 -21.16 -6.31
N ARG A 323 4.33 -20.80 -5.47
CA ARG A 323 5.34 -19.80 -5.78
C ARG A 323 6.74 -20.36 -5.60
N VAL A 324 7.60 -20.15 -6.60
CA VAL A 324 9.01 -20.54 -6.55
C VAL A 324 9.90 -19.41 -7.08
N GLN A 325 11.07 -19.24 -6.48
CA GLN A 325 12.12 -18.39 -7.04
C GLN A 325 13.02 -19.20 -7.96
N VAL A 326 13.24 -18.69 -9.16
CA VAL A 326 14.13 -19.28 -10.16
C VAL A 326 15.57 -19.09 -9.68
N THR A 327 16.30 -20.19 -9.50
CA THR A 327 17.68 -20.16 -9.01
C THR A 327 18.68 -20.44 -10.13
N ASN A 328 18.91 -21.72 -10.43
CA ASN A 328 19.96 -22.16 -11.36
C ASN A 328 19.45 -23.16 -12.41
N SER A 329 18.14 -23.37 -12.51
CA SER A 329 17.53 -24.26 -13.49
C SER A 329 16.43 -23.52 -14.23
N ALA A 330 16.47 -23.60 -15.55
CA ALA A 330 15.37 -23.17 -16.42
C ALA A 330 14.18 -24.15 -16.32
N ARG A 331 14.40 -25.39 -15.86
CA ARG A 331 13.35 -26.39 -15.69
C ARG A 331 12.96 -26.51 -14.23
N LEU A 332 11.68 -26.30 -13.95
CA LEU A 332 11.04 -26.38 -12.64
C LEU A 332 10.05 -27.53 -12.65
N GLU A 333 9.99 -28.30 -11.57
CA GLU A 333 9.08 -29.44 -11.44
C GLU A 333 8.08 -29.18 -10.30
N PHE A 334 6.81 -29.39 -10.60
CA PHE A 334 5.70 -29.18 -9.68
C PHE A 334 4.84 -30.44 -9.61
N LEU A 335 4.18 -30.63 -8.46
CA LEU A 335 3.14 -31.65 -8.32
C LEU A 335 1.79 -30.95 -8.28
N LEU A 336 1.09 -30.95 -9.42
CA LEU A 336 -0.12 -30.14 -9.63
C LEU A 336 -1.35 -31.04 -9.83
N PRO A 337 -2.49 -30.71 -9.21
CA PRO A 337 -3.79 -31.23 -9.61
C PRO A 337 -4.12 -30.99 -11.09
N LEU A 338 -4.89 -31.90 -11.67
CA LEU A 338 -5.44 -31.74 -13.02
C LEU A 338 -6.34 -30.50 -13.11
N GLY A 339 -6.18 -29.72 -14.17
CA GLY A 339 -6.99 -28.52 -14.41
C GLY A 339 -6.23 -27.39 -15.12
N SER A 340 -6.90 -26.25 -15.28
CA SER A 340 -6.29 -25.06 -15.87
C SER A 340 -5.65 -24.20 -14.78
N TRP A 341 -4.40 -23.80 -15.02
CA TRP A 341 -3.60 -22.97 -14.12
C TRP A 341 -3.16 -21.69 -14.84
N GLN A 342 -3.21 -20.58 -14.14
CA GLN A 342 -2.57 -19.33 -14.54
C GLN A 342 -1.13 -19.34 -14.03
N ALA A 343 -0.17 -19.24 -14.96
CA ALA A 343 1.23 -19.09 -14.67
C ALA A 343 1.64 -17.63 -14.86
N THR A 344 2.20 -17.02 -13.81
CA THR A 344 2.73 -15.65 -13.81
C THR A 344 4.22 -15.69 -13.51
N LEU A 345 5.05 -15.38 -14.51
CA LEU A 345 6.49 -15.23 -14.36
C LEU A 345 6.83 -13.75 -14.19
N ARG A 346 7.51 -13.41 -13.10
CA ARG A 346 7.99 -12.05 -12.79
C ARG A 346 9.51 -12.04 -12.74
N PRO A 347 10.18 -11.61 -13.83
CA PRO A 347 11.61 -11.36 -13.83
C PRO A 347 12.03 -10.29 -12.81
N THR A 348 13.33 -10.20 -12.50
CA THR A 348 13.85 -9.14 -11.63
C THR A 348 13.77 -7.77 -12.32
N GLN A 349 13.81 -6.69 -11.54
CA GLN A 349 13.72 -5.33 -12.11
C GLN A 349 14.83 -5.03 -13.11
N ASP A 350 16.04 -5.55 -12.87
CA ASP A 350 17.23 -5.32 -13.71
C ASP A 350 17.30 -6.26 -14.92
N SER A 351 16.41 -7.25 -15.02
CA SER A 351 16.40 -8.16 -16.17
C SER A 351 15.92 -7.45 -17.43
N GLY A 352 16.48 -7.85 -18.57
CA GLY A 352 15.99 -7.45 -19.89
C GLY A 352 14.66 -8.11 -20.29
N LEU A 353 13.92 -8.73 -19.37
CA LEU A 353 12.74 -9.55 -19.66
C LEU A 353 11.47 -8.98 -18.99
N SER A 354 10.37 -9.11 -19.72
CA SER A 354 9.04 -8.71 -19.27
C SER A 354 8.36 -9.75 -18.41
N ALA A 355 7.44 -9.30 -17.56
CA ALA A 355 6.54 -10.22 -16.89
C ALA A 355 5.67 -10.95 -17.92
N LEU A 356 5.41 -12.23 -17.69
CA LEU A 356 4.62 -13.09 -18.55
C LEU A 356 3.45 -13.68 -17.76
N GLU A 357 2.25 -13.65 -18.34
CA GLU A 357 1.10 -14.41 -17.89
C GLU A 357 0.68 -15.40 -18.97
N SER A 358 0.49 -16.66 -18.59
CA SER A 358 0.11 -17.74 -19.50
C SER A 358 -0.88 -18.68 -18.82
N LEU A 359 -1.76 -19.31 -19.61
CA LEU A 359 -2.62 -20.38 -19.13
C LEU A 359 -1.99 -21.72 -19.51
N ILE A 360 -1.77 -22.57 -18.52
CA ILE A 360 -1.30 -23.94 -18.70
C ILE A 360 -2.43 -24.91 -18.35
N ASP A 361 -2.57 -25.99 -19.11
CA ASP A 361 -3.55 -27.05 -18.85
C ASP A 361 -2.81 -28.30 -18.37
N VAL A 362 -3.01 -28.64 -17.11
CA VAL A 362 -2.37 -29.77 -16.44
C VAL A 362 -3.22 -31.01 -16.71
N SER A 363 -2.71 -31.88 -17.57
CA SER A 363 -3.36 -33.11 -18.01
C SER A 363 -2.34 -34.26 -18.05
N PRO A 364 -2.78 -35.53 -18.00
CA PRO A 364 -1.86 -36.67 -18.08
C PRO A 364 -0.98 -36.70 -19.35
N ASP A 365 -1.40 -36.01 -20.41
CA ASP A 365 -0.70 -35.94 -21.69
C ASP A 365 0.24 -34.71 -21.81
N SER A 366 0.12 -33.72 -20.92
CA SER A 366 0.92 -32.48 -20.92
C SER A 366 1.97 -32.49 -19.81
N ALA A 367 3.11 -33.10 -20.09
CA ALA A 367 4.19 -33.23 -19.12
C ALA A 367 5.11 -31.99 -19.01
N ILE A 368 5.23 -31.19 -20.08
CA ILE A 368 6.15 -30.05 -20.16
C ILE A 368 5.42 -28.84 -20.76
N HIS A 369 5.54 -27.69 -20.11
CA HIS A 369 5.03 -26.40 -20.57
C HIS A 369 6.17 -25.38 -20.69
N ASP A 370 6.26 -24.73 -21.83
CA ASP A 370 7.28 -23.71 -22.09
C ASP A 370 6.73 -22.32 -21.77
N LEU A 371 7.51 -21.52 -21.04
CA LEU A 371 7.22 -20.11 -20.74
C LEU A 371 8.35 -19.24 -21.30
N GLU A 372 8.05 -18.46 -22.33
CA GLU A 372 8.99 -17.56 -23.00
C GLU A 372 8.61 -16.10 -22.72
N PRO A 373 9.21 -15.42 -21.73
CA PRO A 373 8.95 -14.01 -21.50
C PRO A 373 9.50 -13.16 -22.65
N ASN A 374 8.75 -12.11 -23.02
CA ASN A 374 9.20 -11.16 -24.05
C ASN A 374 10.39 -10.33 -23.54
N PRO A 375 11.31 -9.93 -24.41
CA PRO A 375 12.33 -8.95 -24.05
C PRO A 375 11.70 -7.58 -23.77
N ARG A 376 12.32 -6.81 -22.87
CA ARG A 376 12.02 -5.39 -22.67
C ARG A 376 12.65 -4.54 -23.75
N ILE A 377 12.00 -3.42 -24.03
CA ILE A 377 12.44 -2.38 -24.94
C ILE A 377 13.25 -1.36 -24.15
N GLY A 378 14.47 -1.06 -24.60
CA GLY A 378 15.27 0.03 -24.05
C GLY A 378 14.86 1.38 -24.66
N ALA A 379 14.56 2.38 -23.83
CA ALA A 379 14.33 3.76 -24.28
C ALA A 379 15.36 4.70 -23.64
N GLN A 380 16.07 5.46 -24.46
CA GLN A 380 17.00 6.50 -24.01
C GLN A 380 16.31 7.86 -24.14
N LEU A 381 16.06 8.51 -23.02
CA LEU A 381 15.27 9.73 -22.97
C LEU A 381 16.06 10.86 -22.33
N ARG A 382 15.95 12.06 -22.90
CA ARG A 382 16.47 13.28 -22.29
C ARG A 382 15.34 14.13 -21.70
N LEU A 383 15.41 14.45 -20.42
CA LEU A 383 14.48 15.37 -19.78
C LEU A 383 14.96 16.80 -19.96
N VAL A 384 14.08 17.63 -20.50
CA VAL A 384 14.35 19.05 -20.75
C VAL A 384 13.23 19.93 -20.21
N SER A 385 13.54 21.18 -19.88
CA SER A 385 12.54 22.24 -19.72
C SER A 385 13.04 23.47 -20.46
N SER A 386 12.24 23.96 -21.42
CA SER A 386 12.66 25.06 -22.31
C SER A 386 14.04 24.81 -22.95
N GLU A 387 14.24 23.60 -23.48
CA GLU A 387 15.49 23.13 -24.13
C GLU A 387 16.70 22.94 -23.19
N MET A 388 16.58 23.29 -21.91
CA MET A 388 17.64 23.05 -20.92
C MET A 388 17.52 21.66 -20.29
N PRO A 389 18.62 20.90 -20.18
CA PRO A 389 18.60 19.58 -19.56
C PRO A 389 18.27 19.66 -18.06
N LEU A 390 17.45 18.73 -17.59
CA LEU A 390 17.07 18.63 -16.18
C LEU A 390 17.95 17.62 -15.46
N ALA A 391 19.14 18.04 -15.05
CA ALA A 391 20.06 17.20 -14.29
C ALA A 391 19.53 16.88 -12.87
N GLY A 392 19.76 15.66 -12.40
CA GLY A 392 19.36 15.23 -11.05
C GLY A 392 17.85 15.16 -10.81
N ALA A 393 17.04 15.21 -11.87
CA ALA A 393 15.60 15.03 -11.78
C ALA A 393 15.27 13.58 -11.45
N ARG A 394 14.40 13.37 -10.47
CA ARG A 394 13.92 12.04 -10.08
C ARG A 394 12.73 11.66 -10.96
N VAL A 395 12.82 10.53 -11.64
CA VAL A 395 11.79 10.00 -12.53
C VAL A 395 11.25 8.70 -11.96
N GLU A 396 9.95 8.67 -11.69
CA GLU A 396 9.26 7.49 -11.22
C GLU A 396 8.33 6.97 -12.31
N VAL A 397 8.60 5.75 -12.78
CA VAL A 397 7.87 5.08 -13.86
C VAL A 397 7.05 3.93 -13.28
N ARG A 398 5.75 3.91 -13.54
CA ARG A 398 4.81 2.87 -13.09
C ARG A 398 3.96 2.39 -14.25
N LYS A 399 3.69 1.08 -14.35
CA LYS A 399 2.69 0.57 -15.31
C LYS A 399 1.29 0.98 -14.87
N THR A 400 0.43 1.36 -15.81
CA THR A 400 -0.95 1.75 -15.47
C THR A 400 -1.82 0.58 -15.04
N GLN A 401 -1.47 -0.66 -15.44
CA GLN A 401 -2.24 -1.87 -15.13
C GLN A 401 -1.72 -2.64 -13.90
N ASN A 402 -0.54 -2.27 -13.37
CA ASN A 402 0.07 -2.96 -12.22
C ASN A 402 0.72 -1.93 -11.29
N GLU A 403 -0.05 -1.49 -10.29
CA GLU A 403 0.33 -0.40 -9.38
C GLU A 403 1.48 -0.74 -8.42
N ALA A 404 1.82 -2.02 -8.27
CA ALA A 404 2.75 -2.49 -7.24
C ALA A 404 4.23 -2.26 -7.62
N GLU A 405 4.54 -2.07 -8.90
CA GLU A 405 5.92 -1.97 -9.38
C GLU A 405 6.22 -0.55 -9.90
N SER A 406 7.11 0.15 -9.20
CA SER A 406 7.64 1.45 -9.62
C SER A 406 9.15 1.37 -9.84
N ILE A 407 9.62 1.89 -10.97
CA ILE A 407 11.04 2.09 -11.25
C ILE A 407 11.37 3.53 -10.92
N VAL A 408 12.38 3.77 -10.09
CA VAL A 408 12.83 5.12 -9.71
C VAL A 408 14.23 5.34 -10.23
N LEU A 409 14.38 6.33 -11.09
CA LEU A 409 15.63 6.71 -11.73
C LEU A 409 15.95 8.17 -11.43
N THR A 410 17.20 8.55 -11.67
CA THR A 410 17.65 9.94 -11.59
C THR A 410 18.38 10.27 -12.88
N THR A 411 18.08 11.42 -13.47
CA THR A 411 18.78 11.88 -14.69
C THR A 411 20.22 12.26 -14.38
N ASP A 412 21.10 12.06 -15.37
CA ASP A 412 22.49 12.49 -15.30
C ASP A 412 22.68 14.01 -15.51
N ASP A 413 23.93 14.47 -15.63
CA ASP A 413 24.25 15.89 -15.84
C ASP A 413 23.71 16.46 -17.16
N ASN A 414 23.39 15.62 -18.15
CA ASN A 414 22.81 16.00 -19.43
C ASN A 414 21.28 15.83 -19.45
N GLY A 415 20.67 15.47 -18.32
CA GLY A 415 19.25 15.18 -18.23
C GLY A 415 18.87 13.83 -18.85
N GLU A 416 19.82 12.96 -19.17
CA GLU A 416 19.59 11.68 -19.83
C GLU A 416 19.25 10.58 -18.81
N LEU A 417 18.44 9.61 -19.25
CA LEU A 417 18.13 8.39 -18.52
C LEU A 417 17.82 7.23 -19.49
N GLU A 418 18.02 6.00 -19.02
CA GLU A 418 17.69 4.77 -19.74
C GLU A 418 16.55 4.04 -19.03
N LEU A 419 15.49 3.70 -19.77
CA LEU A 419 14.34 2.94 -19.31
C LEU A 419 14.32 1.56 -19.96
N LEU A 420 14.03 0.52 -19.17
CA LEU A 420 13.63 -0.79 -19.67
C LEU A 420 12.11 -0.91 -19.54
N LEU A 421 11.42 -1.02 -20.68
CA LEU A 421 9.97 -0.98 -20.79
C LEU A 421 9.46 -2.33 -21.31
N ASP A 422 8.44 -2.89 -20.69
CA ASP A 422 7.65 -3.96 -21.28
C ASP A 422 6.91 -3.48 -22.53
N GLU A 423 6.89 -4.36 -23.53
CA GLU A 423 6.21 -4.14 -24.80
C GLU A 423 4.70 -3.97 -24.63
N ALA A 424 4.08 -3.20 -25.54
CA ALA A 424 2.64 -2.94 -25.62
C ALA A 424 1.98 -2.46 -24.30
N SER A 425 2.77 -1.90 -23.38
CA SER A 425 2.32 -1.44 -22.08
C SER A 425 2.15 0.08 -22.04
N ASN A 426 1.28 0.55 -21.15
CA ASN A 426 1.13 1.98 -20.85
C ASN A 426 1.79 2.30 -19.52
N TYR A 427 2.59 3.36 -19.52
CA TYR A 427 3.35 3.83 -18.38
C TYR A 427 2.82 5.17 -17.91
N ARG A 428 2.96 5.38 -16.63
CA ARG A 428 2.83 6.64 -15.96
C ARG A 428 4.20 7.07 -15.47
N ILE A 429 4.59 8.28 -15.83
CA ILE A 429 5.90 8.84 -15.54
C ILE A 429 5.70 10.11 -14.72
N LEU A 430 6.11 10.07 -13.45
CA LEU A 430 6.16 11.24 -12.57
C LEU A 430 7.58 11.79 -12.56
N VAL A 431 7.72 13.03 -13.00
CA VAL A 431 8.98 13.77 -12.99
C VAL A 431 9.00 14.74 -11.82
N THR A 432 9.97 14.57 -10.93
CA THR A 432 10.27 15.50 -9.83
C THR A 432 11.59 16.21 -10.15
N PRO A 433 11.56 17.48 -10.58
CA PRO A 433 12.77 18.23 -10.87
C PRO A 433 13.72 18.30 -9.66
N GLY A 434 15.03 18.33 -9.92
CA GLY A 434 16.05 18.50 -8.88
C GLY A 434 16.08 19.92 -8.27
N THR A 435 15.41 20.88 -8.91
CA THR A 435 15.31 22.29 -8.50
C THR A 435 13.88 22.62 -8.06
N SER A 436 13.73 23.60 -7.17
CA SER A 436 12.42 24.04 -6.66
C SER A 436 11.64 24.95 -7.61
N ASP A 437 12.27 25.44 -8.67
CA ASP A 437 11.70 26.41 -9.62
C ASP A 437 10.86 25.76 -10.73
N LEU A 438 10.84 24.43 -10.78
CA LEU A 438 10.01 23.68 -11.73
C LEU A 438 8.99 22.81 -10.98
N PRO A 439 7.76 22.72 -11.49
CA PRO A 439 6.72 21.93 -10.85
C PRO A 439 6.94 20.44 -11.09
N ARG A 440 6.37 19.61 -10.20
CA ARG A 440 6.27 18.17 -10.45
C ARG A 440 5.31 17.93 -11.59
N SER A 441 5.72 17.15 -12.57
CA SER A 441 4.97 16.97 -13.80
C SER A 441 4.72 15.49 -14.09
N LEU A 442 3.65 15.22 -14.82
CA LEU A 442 3.13 13.87 -15.02
C LEU A 442 2.83 13.62 -16.49
N LEU A 443 3.17 12.42 -16.95
CA LEU A 443 2.88 11.93 -18.29
C LEU A 443 2.28 10.52 -18.20
N VAL A 444 1.37 10.21 -19.11
CA VAL A 444 1.00 8.83 -19.47
C VAL A 444 1.39 8.60 -20.92
N ALA A 445 2.16 7.55 -21.17
CA ALA A 445 2.68 7.22 -22.49
C ALA A 445 2.81 5.70 -22.65
N SER A 446 2.61 5.21 -23.87
CA SER A 446 2.85 3.83 -24.24
C SER A 446 4.35 3.53 -24.40
N SER A 447 4.75 2.26 -24.31
CA SER A 447 6.13 1.83 -24.59
C SER A 447 6.61 2.30 -25.96
N ALA A 448 5.74 2.24 -26.98
CA ALA A 448 6.07 2.65 -28.34
C ALA A 448 6.29 4.17 -28.47
N GLU A 449 5.52 4.99 -27.75
CA GLU A 449 5.72 6.44 -27.72
C GLU A 449 7.04 6.81 -27.02
N LEU A 450 7.40 6.09 -25.95
CA LEU A 450 8.65 6.32 -25.22
C LEU A 450 9.87 5.83 -25.99
N GLU A 451 9.76 4.73 -26.72
CA GLU A 451 10.83 4.24 -27.61
C GLU A 451 11.06 5.20 -28.78
N ALA A 452 9.99 5.77 -29.33
CA ALA A 452 10.07 6.71 -30.45
C ALA A 452 10.52 8.12 -30.02
N ALA A 453 10.30 8.49 -28.76
CA ALA A 453 10.68 9.78 -28.22
C ALA A 453 12.19 9.85 -27.97
N THR A 454 12.73 11.06 -28.14
CA THR A 454 14.12 11.37 -27.76
C THR A 454 14.16 12.30 -26.55
N GLU A 455 13.10 13.10 -26.35
CA GLU A 455 13.01 14.03 -25.23
C GLU A 455 11.65 13.97 -24.53
N ILE A 456 11.69 14.18 -23.21
CA ILE A 456 10.52 14.50 -22.38
C ILE A 456 10.63 15.97 -21.99
N GLU A 457 9.73 16.80 -22.49
CA GLU A 457 9.67 18.22 -22.15
C GLU A 457 8.76 18.45 -20.94
N VAL A 458 9.38 18.88 -19.84
CA VAL A 458 8.72 19.30 -18.61
C VAL A 458 8.27 20.76 -18.77
N PRO A 459 6.96 21.04 -18.60
CA PRO A 459 6.40 22.35 -18.80
C PRO A 459 6.85 23.32 -17.70
N LEU A 460 6.85 24.61 -18.04
CA LEU A 460 7.07 25.67 -17.07
C LEU A 460 5.96 25.71 -16.01
N GLY A 461 6.29 26.30 -14.87
CA GLY A 461 5.35 26.45 -13.75
C GLY A 461 4.40 27.65 -13.89
N ALA A 462 3.19 27.49 -13.35
CA ALA A 462 2.31 28.58 -12.98
C ALA A 462 2.28 28.71 -11.45
N ALA A 463 2.41 29.94 -10.95
CA ALA A 463 2.34 30.21 -9.52
C ALA A 463 0.87 30.32 -9.07
N ILE A 464 0.46 29.48 -8.11
CA ILE A 464 -0.83 29.60 -7.44
C ILE A 464 -0.61 30.01 -5.98
N TRP A 465 -1.59 30.67 -5.38
CA TRP A 465 -1.52 31.16 -4.01
C TRP A 465 -2.91 31.21 -3.37
N GLY A 466 -2.94 31.29 -2.04
CA GLY A 466 -4.19 31.25 -1.32
C GLY A 466 -4.04 31.33 0.19
N TYR A 467 -5.15 31.08 0.88
CA TYR A 467 -5.25 31.05 2.34
C TYR A 467 -5.93 29.77 2.80
N VAL A 468 -5.37 29.15 3.84
CA VAL A 468 -6.06 28.11 4.62
C VAL A 468 -6.68 28.77 5.85
N LEU A 469 -7.98 28.59 6.04
CA LEU A 469 -8.78 29.26 7.05
C LEU A 469 -9.42 28.24 7.98
N GLU A 470 -9.41 28.53 9.28
CA GLU A 470 -10.11 27.76 10.30
C GLU A 470 -11.51 28.34 10.54
N ALA A 471 -12.49 27.46 10.77
CA ALA A 471 -13.83 27.89 11.12
C ALA A 471 -13.80 28.81 12.36
N PRO A 472 -14.57 29.92 12.36
CA PRO A 472 -14.47 30.93 13.38
C PRO A 472 -14.79 30.37 14.78
N SER A 473 -13.94 30.68 15.76
CA SER A 473 -14.27 30.49 17.16
C SER A 473 -15.09 31.70 17.65
N SER A 474 -16.37 31.48 17.95
CA SER A 474 -17.35 32.42 18.54
C SER A 474 -17.66 33.77 17.87
N ASP A 475 -16.71 34.42 17.18
CA ASP A 475 -16.83 35.82 16.70
C ASP A 475 -17.07 35.94 15.19
N ASN A 476 -17.30 34.83 14.48
CA ASN A 476 -17.51 34.75 13.02
C ASN A 476 -16.35 35.23 12.13
N ASP A 477 -15.20 35.63 12.72
CA ASP A 477 -14.00 35.99 11.97
C ASP A 477 -13.18 34.74 11.60
N TRP A 478 -12.89 34.56 10.31
CA TRP A 478 -12.01 33.50 9.82
C TRP A 478 -10.57 33.79 10.24
N VAL A 479 -9.89 32.78 10.80
CA VAL A 479 -8.50 32.87 11.22
C VAL A 479 -7.65 32.02 10.28
N GLY A 480 -6.51 32.55 9.85
CA GLY A 480 -5.56 31.80 9.03
C GLY A 480 -4.94 30.64 9.81
N SER A 481 -4.83 29.46 9.18
CA SER A 481 -4.22 28.27 9.78
C SER A 481 -2.73 28.21 9.45
N ALA A 482 -1.89 28.40 10.47
CA ALA A 482 -0.44 28.33 10.35
C ALA A 482 0.08 26.89 10.28
N ASP A 483 1.28 26.70 9.72
CA ASP A 483 2.01 25.42 9.71
C ASP A 483 1.22 24.24 9.12
N VAL A 484 0.43 24.51 8.07
CA VAL A 484 -0.27 23.49 7.28
C VAL A 484 0.49 23.28 5.98
N THR A 485 0.89 22.04 5.70
CA THR A 485 1.38 21.66 4.37
C THR A 485 0.19 21.52 3.43
N VAL A 486 0.17 22.33 2.38
CA VAL A 486 -0.81 22.31 1.28
C VAL A 486 -0.17 21.59 0.10
N GLN A 487 -0.82 20.52 -0.35
CA GLN A 487 -0.45 19.78 -1.56
C GLN A 487 -1.55 19.98 -2.61
N ALA A 488 -1.22 20.62 -3.73
CA ALA A 488 -2.10 20.65 -4.89
C ALA A 488 -2.04 19.31 -5.60
N THR A 489 -3.19 18.70 -5.85
CA THR A 489 -3.31 17.39 -6.50
C THR A 489 -4.05 17.49 -7.83
N GLN A 490 -3.63 16.72 -8.83
CA GLN A 490 -4.35 16.56 -10.08
C GLN A 490 -4.84 15.11 -10.21
N GLU A 491 -6.05 14.91 -10.75
CA GLU A 491 -6.56 13.59 -11.07
C GLU A 491 -6.11 13.21 -12.48
N LEU A 492 -5.36 12.12 -12.62
CA LEU A 492 -5.03 11.54 -13.92
C LEU A 492 -5.32 10.05 -13.90
N SER A 493 -6.17 9.60 -14.84
CA SER A 493 -6.57 8.19 -14.95
C SER A 493 -7.16 7.59 -13.66
N GLY A 494 -7.89 8.41 -12.87
CA GLY A 494 -8.55 7.99 -11.63
C GLY A 494 -7.69 8.03 -10.36
N GLU A 495 -6.43 8.46 -10.44
CA GLU A 495 -5.55 8.61 -9.27
C GLU A 495 -5.22 10.08 -9.01
N GLN A 496 -5.15 10.47 -7.73
CA GLN A 496 -4.74 11.81 -7.31
C GLN A 496 -3.24 11.89 -7.10
N LEU A 497 -2.60 12.86 -7.77
CA LEU A 497 -1.16 13.09 -7.69
C LEU A 497 -0.79 14.48 -7.25
N THR A 498 0.16 14.59 -6.32
CA THR A 498 0.71 15.87 -5.88
C THR A 498 1.57 16.52 -6.97
N VAL A 499 1.09 17.62 -7.53
CA VAL A 499 1.75 18.42 -8.57
C VAL A 499 2.40 19.70 -8.03
N GLY A 500 2.03 20.11 -6.82
CA GLY A 500 2.63 21.24 -6.10
C GLY A 500 2.52 21.06 -4.58
N GLU A 501 3.45 21.64 -3.83
CA GLU A 501 3.48 21.56 -2.37
C GLU A 501 4.02 22.87 -1.77
N ALA A 502 3.42 23.32 -0.67
CA ALA A 502 3.87 24.47 0.11
C ALA A 502 3.41 24.39 1.56
N ASN A 503 4.04 25.17 2.44
CA ASN A 503 3.58 25.36 3.82
C ASN A 503 2.89 26.72 3.99
N THR A 504 1.85 26.77 4.82
CA THR A 504 1.20 28.03 5.17
C THR A 504 2.05 28.86 6.12
N ARG A 505 1.92 30.18 6.02
CA ARG A 505 2.47 31.16 6.97
C ARG A 505 1.53 31.34 8.17
N ALA A 506 1.95 32.17 9.14
CA ALA A 506 1.17 32.48 10.34
C ALA A 506 -0.25 33.03 10.07
N ASP A 507 -0.48 33.66 8.92
CA ASP A 507 -1.77 34.18 8.46
C ASP A 507 -2.53 33.20 7.56
N GLY A 508 -2.08 31.95 7.46
CA GLY A 508 -2.65 30.92 6.58
C GLY A 508 -2.26 31.03 5.11
N TYR A 509 -1.46 32.03 4.73
CA TYR A 509 -1.05 32.24 3.34
C TYR A 509 -0.13 31.12 2.83
N PHE A 510 -0.39 30.59 1.64
CA PHE A 510 0.51 29.70 0.93
C PHE A 510 0.73 30.16 -0.52
N ARG A 511 1.83 29.70 -1.13
CA ARG A 511 2.13 29.85 -2.56
C ARG A 511 2.91 28.63 -3.06
N MET A 512 2.65 28.17 -4.28
CA MET A 512 3.36 27.04 -4.89
C MET A 512 3.39 27.15 -6.42
N LEU A 513 4.24 26.35 -7.05
CA LEU A 513 4.25 26.14 -8.50
C LEU A 513 3.49 24.87 -8.86
N VAL A 514 2.67 24.96 -9.90
CA VAL A 514 1.98 23.81 -10.54
C VAL A 514 2.29 23.80 -12.04
N PRO A 515 2.22 22.65 -12.73
CA PRO A 515 2.47 22.56 -14.17
C PRO A 515 1.51 23.45 -14.96
N ALA A 516 2.04 24.32 -15.81
CA ALA A 516 1.21 25.20 -16.63
C ALA A 516 0.58 24.49 -17.85
N ALA A 517 1.04 23.29 -18.16
CA ALA A 517 0.57 22.44 -19.24
C ALA A 517 0.88 20.97 -18.89
N PRO A 518 0.38 19.98 -19.67
CA PRO A 518 0.86 18.60 -19.61
C PRO A 518 2.31 18.48 -20.12
N ILE A 519 2.99 17.40 -19.73
CA ILE A 519 4.27 17.01 -20.34
C ILE A 519 4.08 16.68 -21.82
N THR A 520 5.07 17.02 -22.64
CA THR A 520 5.12 16.67 -24.07
C THR A 520 6.26 15.70 -24.37
N LEU A 521 6.00 14.69 -25.20
CA LEU A 521 7.02 13.82 -25.80
C LEU A 521 7.46 14.41 -27.15
N ARG A 522 8.76 14.43 -27.42
CA ARG A 522 9.35 14.94 -28.66
C ARG A 522 10.20 13.91 -29.40
#